data_AF-A0A0T7GPE6-F1
#
_entry.id   AF-A0A0T7GPE6-F1
#
_cell.length_a   1.000
_cell.length_b   1.000
_cell.length_c   1.000
_cell.angle_alpha   90.00
_cell.angle_beta   90.00
_cell.angle_gamma   90.00
#
_symmetry.space_group_name_H-M   'P 1'
#
loop_
_entity.id
_entity.type
_entity.pdbx_description
1 polymer ?
#
loop_
_entity_poly.entity_id
_entity_poly.type
_entity_poly.pdbx_seq_one_letter_code
_entity_poly.pdbx_strand_id
1 'polypeptide(L)'
;MIGIDTNVLLRWLVRDQLIGEPALAQSEALSALFDKSEEAFFINEIVVVEIAWVLKQRARLPKTRIAEIIWGLLNLENAVVKDRDILSAALQAYSEFPGDFSDHLIGEINSRNGCRTTMTFDKAASKSSHFTELTR
;
A
#
# COMPACT_ATOMS: atom_id res chain seq x y z
N MET A 1 5.04 18.63 9.18
CA MET A 1 4.25 17.47 8.72
C MET A 1 3.64 17.78 7.36
N ILE A 2 3.92 16.95 6.36
CA ILE A 2 3.59 17.17 4.95
C ILE A 2 2.78 15.98 4.44
N GLY A 3 1.61 16.22 3.82
CA GLY A 3 0.86 15.16 3.14
C GLY A 3 1.51 14.79 1.81
N ILE A 4 1.71 13.50 1.57
CA ILE A 4 2.37 13.02 0.35
C ILE A 4 1.41 12.20 -0.51
N ASP A 5 1.48 12.46 -1.82
CA ASP A 5 0.72 11.76 -2.85
C ASP A 5 1.48 10.54 -3.41
N THR A 6 0.73 9.58 -3.95
CA THR A 6 1.23 8.33 -4.54
C THR A 6 2.28 8.58 -5.63
N ASN A 7 2.05 9.58 -6.49
CA ASN A 7 2.94 9.87 -7.61
C ASN A 7 4.34 10.35 -7.16
N VAL A 8 4.45 10.96 -5.98
CA VAL A 8 5.71 11.40 -5.38
C VAL A 8 6.42 10.19 -4.77
N LEU A 9 5.69 9.40 -3.96
CA LEU A 9 6.25 8.20 -3.33
C LEU A 9 6.72 7.16 -4.35
N LEU A 10 5.98 6.95 -5.44
CA LEU A 10 6.38 5.99 -6.47
C LEU A 10 7.70 6.38 -7.16
N ARG A 11 7.93 7.69 -7.37
CA ARG A 11 9.21 8.18 -7.92
C ARG A 11 10.37 7.95 -6.94
N TRP A 12 10.08 7.97 -5.63
CA TRP A 12 11.06 7.67 -4.59
C TRP A 12 11.26 6.16 -4.38
N LEU A 13 10.21 5.34 -4.42
CA LEU A 13 10.25 3.89 -4.15
C LEU A 13 10.77 3.06 -5.34
N VAL A 14 10.50 3.48 -6.57
CA VAL A 14 10.64 2.66 -7.78
C VAL A 14 11.71 3.23 -8.73
N ARG A 15 12.72 3.89 -8.16
CA ARG A 15 13.81 4.60 -8.84
C ARG A 15 14.48 3.78 -9.95
N ASP A 16 14.65 2.48 -9.71
CA ASP A 16 15.43 1.61 -10.57
C ASP A 16 14.58 0.73 -11.51
N GLN A 17 13.25 0.73 -11.38
CA GLN A 17 12.37 -0.19 -12.13
C GLN A 17 11.46 0.52 -13.15
N LEU A 18 11.32 1.85 -13.08
CA LEU A 18 10.50 2.66 -14.01
C LEU A 18 11.39 3.72 -14.69
N ILE A 19 12.36 3.28 -15.52
CA ILE A 19 13.42 4.16 -16.02
C ILE A 19 12.98 5.04 -17.19
N GLY A 20 13.16 6.36 -16.99
CA GLY A 20 13.44 7.38 -18.00
C GLY A 20 14.21 8.54 -17.32
N GLU A 21 15.08 9.26 -18.05
CA GLU A 21 15.97 10.28 -17.47
C GLU A 21 15.33 11.38 -16.57
N PRO A 22 14.08 11.86 -16.82
CA PRO A 22 13.43 12.81 -15.93
C PRO A 22 13.16 12.29 -14.51
N ALA A 23 13.14 10.97 -14.31
CA ALA A 23 12.87 10.33 -13.02
C ALA A 23 14.09 10.34 -12.07
N LEU A 24 15.31 10.33 -12.61
CA LEU A 24 16.55 10.31 -11.81
C LEU A 24 16.80 11.65 -11.08
N ALA A 25 16.64 12.78 -11.78
CA ALA A 25 16.81 14.11 -11.16
C ALA A 25 15.74 14.40 -10.09
N GLN A 26 14.50 13.94 -10.31
CA GLN A 26 13.43 14.04 -9.31
C GLN A 26 13.71 13.13 -8.10
N SER A 27 14.30 11.95 -8.33
CA SER A 27 14.68 11.02 -7.27
C SER A 27 15.70 11.61 -6.30
N GLU A 28 16.74 12.30 -6.76
CA GLU A 28 17.74 12.92 -5.87
C GLU A 28 17.15 14.01 -4.97
N ALA A 29 16.29 14.87 -5.53
CA ALA A 29 15.56 15.87 -4.77
C ALA A 29 14.64 15.23 -3.72
N LEU A 30 14.01 14.10 -4.06
CA LEU A 30 13.20 13.33 -3.13
C LEU A 30 14.05 12.61 -2.07
N SER A 31 15.25 12.13 -2.37
CA SER A 31 16.17 11.60 -1.33
C SER A 31 16.52 12.67 -0.31
N ALA A 32 16.77 13.90 -0.74
CA ALA A 32 17.05 14.99 0.20
C ALA A 32 15.82 15.29 1.09
N LEU A 33 14.62 15.17 0.55
CA LEU A 33 13.37 15.32 1.31
C LEU A 33 13.12 14.16 2.27
N PHE A 34 13.29 12.91 1.85
CA PHE A 34 12.97 11.74 2.68
C PHE A 34 14.11 11.33 3.63
N ASP A 35 15.37 11.52 3.23
CA ASP A 35 16.53 11.01 3.99
C ASP A 35 17.24 12.12 4.79
N LYS A 36 17.06 13.41 4.44
CA LYS A 36 17.78 14.54 5.07
C LYS A 36 16.88 15.58 5.73
N SER A 37 15.57 15.45 5.63
CA SER A 37 14.61 16.36 6.26
C SER A 37 14.23 15.90 7.66
N GLU A 38 14.05 16.84 8.59
CA GLU A 38 13.40 16.58 9.87
C GLU A 38 11.86 16.55 9.74
N GLU A 39 11.31 16.77 8.54
CA GLU A 39 9.87 16.76 8.29
C GLU A 39 9.29 15.34 8.35
N ALA A 40 8.14 15.24 9.03
CA ALA A 40 7.30 14.05 9.00
C ALA A 40 6.37 14.04 7.78
N PHE A 41 6.22 12.88 7.14
CA PHE A 41 5.37 12.69 5.97
C PHE A 41 4.11 11.92 6.32
N PHE A 42 2.96 12.54 6.11
CA PHE A 42 1.67 11.93 6.33
C PHE A 42 1.26 11.08 5.12
N ILE A 43 0.94 9.81 5.39
CA ILE A 43 0.53 8.82 4.39
C ILE A 43 -0.81 8.24 4.85
N ASN A 44 -1.84 8.34 4.00
CA ASN A 44 -3.14 7.73 4.27
C ASN A 44 -3.29 6.39 3.53
N GLU A 45 -4.39 5.71 3.79
CA GLU A 45 -4.65 4.37 3.27
C GLU A 45 -4.82 4.34 1.76
N ILE A 46 -5.40 5.41 1.17
CA ILE A 46 -5.63 5.53 -0.27
C ILE A 46 -4.29 5.55 -1.00
N VAL A 47 -3.31 6.30 -0.48
CA VAL A 47 -1.96 6.35 -1.05
C VAL A 47 -1.32 4.96 -1.08
N VAL A 48 -1.45 4.18 0.00
CA VAL A 48 -0.91 2.81 0.05
C VAL A 48 -1.62 1.88 -0.94
N VAL A 49 -2.95 2.00 -1.08
CA VAL A 49 -3.75 1.24 -2.05
C VAL A 49 -3.31 1.54 -3.48
N GLU A 50 -3.15 2.81 -3.84
CA GLU A 50 -2.70 3.18 -5.18
C GLU A 50 -1.28 2.72 -5.45
N ILE A 51 -0.36 2.80 -4.47
CA ILE A 51 1.00 2.24 -4.60
C ILE A 51 0.92 0.75 -4.91
N ALA A 52 0.16 -0.02 -4.13
CA ALA A 52 0.00 -1.46 -4.36
C ALA A 52 -0.51 -1.76 -5.77
N TRP A 53 -1.54 -1.02 -6.21
CA TRP A 53 -2.12 -1.17 -7.54
C TRP A 53 -1.14 -0.82 -8.66
N VAL A 54 -0.40 0.30 -8.54
CA VAL A 54 0.57 0.71 -9.57
C VAL A 54 1.72 -0.30 -9.67
N LEU A 55 2.26 -0.75 -8.53
CA LEU A 55 3.33 -1.75 -8.50
C LEU A 55 2.89 -3.07 -9.14
N LYS A 56 1.64 -3.49 -8.88
CA LYS A 56 1.05 -4.69 -9.49
C LYS A 56 0.79 -4.53 -10.99
N GLN A 57 0.10 -3.46 -11.40
CA GLN A 57 -0.45 -3.33 -12.75
C GLN A 57 0.53 -2.70 -13.74
N ARG A 58 1.29 -1.70 -13.31
CA ARG A 58 2.22 -0.96 -14.17
C ARG A 58 3.64 -1.54 -14.11
N ALA A 59 4.15 -1.78 -12.91
CA ALA A 59 5.49 -2.35 -12.72
C ALA A 59 5.52 -3.89 -12.78
N ARG A 60 4.36 -4.55 -12.75
CA ARG A 60 4.21 -6.02 -12.83
C ARG A 60 5.04 -6.76 -11.77
N LEU A 61 5.20 -6.15 -10.60
CA LEU A 61 5.96 -6.76 -9.53
C LEU A 61 5.21 -7.95 -8.94
N PRO A 62 5.93 -9.00 -8.52
CA PRO A 62 5.32 -10.10 -7.81
C PRO A 62 4.81 -9.63 -6.45
N LYS A 63 3.74 -10.28 -6.00
CA LYS A 63 3.03 -9.99 -4.76
C LYS A 63 3.94 -9.84 -3.53
N THR A 64 4.94 -10.71 -3.40
CA THR A 64 5.92 -10.68 -2.31
C THR A 64 6.74 -9.39 -2.30
N ARG A 65 7.20 -8.92 -3.47
CA ARG A 65 7.94 -7.66 -3.59
C ARG A 65 7.07 -6.45 -3.29
N ILE A 66 5.80 -6.48 -3.69
CA ILE A 66 4.84 -5.42 -3.33
C ILE A 66 4.67 -5.37 -1.81
N ALA A 67 4.51 -6.53 -1.17
CA ALA A 67 4.36 -6.60 0.28
C ALA A 67 5.58 -6.05 1.02
N GLU A 68 6.79 -6.40 0.58
CA GLU A 68 8.05 -5.88 1.14
C GLU A 68 8.17 -4.36 1.00
N ILE A 69 7.79 -3.80 -0.17
CA ILE A 69 7.83 -2.35 -0.41
C ILE A 69 6.84 -1.62 0.51
N ILE A 70 5.61 -2.12 0.62
CA ILE A 70 4.60 -1.53 1.51
C ILE A 70 5.06 -1.66 2.97
N TRP A 71 5.60 -2.81 3.37
CA TRP A 71 6.15 -2.98 4.71
C TRP A 71 7.24 -1.95 5.01
N GLY A 72 8.17 -1.74 4.07
CA GLY A 72 9.20 -0.69 4.20
C GLY A 72 8.58 0.70 4.38
N LEU A 73 7.60 1.05 3.55
CA LEU A 73 6.87 2.32 3.61
C LEU A 73 6.21 2.55 4.97
N LEU A 74 5.54 1.52 5.51
CA LEU A 74 4.84 1.59 6.81
C LEU A 74 5.81 1.71 8.00
N ASN A 75 7.10 1.41 7.80
CA ASN A 75 8.12 1.41 8.84
C ASN A 75 9.20 2.49 8.63
N LEU A 76 8.99 3.44 7.70
CA LEU A 76 9.88 4.59 7.55
C LEU A 76 9.83 5.46 8.82
N GLU A 77 11.01 5.88 9.27
CA GLU A 77 11.17 6.63 10.53
C GLU A 77 10.41 7.95 10.55
N ASN A 78 10.36 8.65 9.41
CA ASN A 78 9.66 9.90 9.23
C ASN A 78 8.24 9.76 8.65
N ALA A 79 7.70 8.54 8.51
CA ALA A 79 6.34 8.34 8.03
C ALA A 79 5.31 8.35 9.17
N VAL A 80 4.37 9.27 9.10
CA VAL A 80 3.16 9.29 9.92
C VAL A 80 2.04 8.63 9.12
N VAL A 81 1.83 7.34 9.38
CA VAL A 81 0.86 6.53 8.64
C VAL A 81 -0.48 6.50 9.37
N LYS A 82 -1.55 6.89 8.67
CA LYS A 82 -2.91 6.79 9.20
C LYS A 82 -3.34 5.31 9.28
N ASP A 83 -3.96 4.94 10.39
CA ASP A 83 -4.49 3.59 10.64
C ASP A 83 -3.46 2.47 10.36
N ARG A 84 -2.20 2.70 10.79
CA ARG A 84 -1.05 1.81 10.52
C ARG A 84 -1.30 0.36 10.93
N ASP A 85 -2.01 0.12 12.03
CA ASP A 85 -2.32 -1.23 12.50
C ASP A 85 -3.29 -1.96 11.55
N ILE A 86 -4.29 -1.24 11.01
CA ILE A 86 -5.21 -1.76 9.98
C ILE A 86 -4.45 -2.07 8.69
N LEU A 87 -3.59 -1.15 8.23
CA LEU A 87 -2.75 -1.38 7.04
C LEU A 87 -1.79 -2.55 7.22
N SER A 88 -1.23 -2.74 8.41
CA SER A 88 -0.33 -3.86 8.72
C SER A 88 -1.05 -5.20 8.72
N ALA A 89 -2.26 -5.26 9.30
CA ALA A 89 -3.10 -6.45 9.26
C ALA A 89 -3.52 -6.79 7.82
N ALA A 90 -3.92 -5.77 7.04
CA ALA A 90 -4.25 -5.93 5.62
C ALA A 90 -3.05 -6.43 4.81
N LEU A 91 -1.84 -5.97 5.12
CA LEU A 91 -0.60 -6.42 4.47
C LEU A 91 -0.27 -7.88 4.79
N GLN A 92 -0.51 -8.31 6.03
CA GLN A 92 -0.37 -9.71 6.42
C GLN A 92 -1.38 -10.58 5.68
N ALA A 93 -2.66 -10.22 5.70
CA ALA A 93 -3.71 -10.94 4.99
C ALA A 93 -3.45 -10.96 3.47
N TYR A 94 -3.00 -9.85 2.90
CA TYR A 94 -2.53 -9.80 1.52
C TYR A 94 -1.42 -10.80 1.29
N SER A 95 -0.42 -10.91 2.15
CA SER A 95 0.68 -11.87 1.94
C SER A 95 0.23 -13.34 1.96
N GLU A 96 -0.79 -13.67 2.75
CA GLU A 96 -1.24 -15.05 2.99
C GLU A 96 -2.36 -15.53 2.03
N PHE A 97 -3.29 -14.64 1.65
CA PHE A 97 -4.52 -15.00 0.92
C PHE A 97 -4.56 -14.39 -0.49
N PRO A 98 -5.24 -15.02 -1.46
CA PRO A 98 -5.45 -14.40 -2.78
C PRO A 98 -6.35 -13.15 -2.67
N GLY A 99 -6.24 -12.26 -3.65
CA GLY A 99 -6.95 -10.98 -3.67
C GLY A 99 -6.00 -9.82 -3.94
N ASP A 100 -6.57 -8.63 -4.15
CA ASP A 100 -5.84 -7.38 -4.18
C ASP A 100 -5.63 -6.81 -2.77
N PHE A 101 -4.59 -6.00 -2.58
CA PHE A 101 -4.33 -5.35 -1.29
C PHE A 101 -5.53 -4.55 -0.79
N SER A 102 -6.24 -3.86 -1.69
CA SER A 102 -7.47 -3.12 -1.38
C SER A 102 -8.57 -4.03 -0.81
N ASP A 103 -8.69 -5.27 -1.28
CA ASP A 103 -9.71 -6.19 -0.78
C ASP A 103 -9.44 -6.50 0.70
N HIS A 104 -8.20 -6.85 1.03
CA HIS A 104 -7.81 -7.13 2.42
C HIS A 104 -7.97 -5.90 3.31
N LEU A 105 -7.62 -4.71 2.82
CA LEU A 105 -7.83 -3.47 3.56
C LEU A 105 -9.31 -3.18 3.82
N ILE A 106 -10.18 -3.37 2.83
CA ILE A 106 -11.64 -3.22 3.01
C ILE A 106 -12.14 -4.19 4.10
N GLY A 107 -11.69 -5.46 4.05
CA GLY A 107 -12.03 -6.46 5.04
C GLY A 107 -11.63 -6.05 6.47
N GLU A 108 -10.40 -5.58 6.64
CA GLU A 108 -9.86 -5.12 7.93
C GLU A 108 -10.60 -3.89 8.45
N ILE A 109 -10.84 -2.87 7.61
CA ILE A 109 -11.58 -1.67 7.98
C ILE A 109 -12.98 -2.05 8.48
N ASN A 110 -13.71 -2.88 7.73
CA ASN A 110 -15.06 -3.30 8.11
C ASN A 110 -15.06 -4.11 9.42
N SER A 111 -14.11 -5.03 9.56
CA SER A 111 -13.91 -5.81 10.79
C SER A 111 -13.70 -4.90 12.01
N ARG A 112 -12.83 -3.89 11.89
CA ARG A 112 -12.56 -2.90 12.95
C ARG A 112 -13.75 -2.00 13.27
N ASN A 113 -14.68 -1.83 12.33
CA ASN A 113 -15.94 -1.13 12.53
C ASN A 113 -17.07 -2.04 13.06
N GLY A 114 -16.76 -3.27 13.49
CA GLY A 114 -17.71 -4.19 14.09
C GLY A 114 -18.59 -4.96 13.09
N CYS A 115 -18.26 -4.92 11.79
CA CYS A 115 -18.94 -5.74 10.82
C CYS A 115 -18.58 -7.22 11.05
N ARG A 116 -19.62 -8.07 11.15
CA ARG A 116 -19.44 -9.52 11.26
C ARG A 116 -18.75 -10.13 10.03
N THR A 117 -18.97 -9.55 8.85
CA THR A 117 -18.37 -9.98 7.57
C THR A 117 -18.53 -8.90 6.51
N THR A 118 -17.68 -8.94 5.48
CA THR A 118 -17.79 -8.16 4.24
C THR A 118 -18.32 -9.06 3.13
N MET A 119 -19.47 -8.71 2.55
CA MET A 119 -20.04 -9.49 1.44
C MET A 119 -19.30 -9.14 0.13
N THR A 120 -18.97 -10.15 -0.68
CA THR A 120 -18.27 -9.95 -1.96
C THR A 120 -18.71 -10.96 -3.03
N PHE A 121 -18.66 -10.56 -4.30
CA PHE A 121 -18.73 -11.47 -5.45
C PHE A 121 -17.33 -11.89 -5.94
N ASP A 122 -16.27 -11.30 -5.39
CA ASP A 122 -14.88 -11.66 -5.72
C ASP A 122 -14.47 -12.94 -4.98
N LYS A 123 -14.25 -14.00 -5.76
CA LYS A 123 -13.88 -15.31 -5.24
C LYS A 123 -12.46 -15.37 -4.65
N ALA A 124 -11.55 -14.47 -5.07
CA ALA A 124 -10.23 -14.36 -4.46
C ALA A 124 -10.34 -13.70 -3.10
N ALA A 125 -11.00 -12.53 -3.01
CA ALA A 125 -11.23 -11.84 -1.75
C ALA A 125 -11.97 -12.71 -0.73
N SER A 126 -12.92 -13.54 -1.18
CA SER A 126 -13.69 -14.46 -0.32
C SER A 126 -12.87 -15.53 0.39
N LYS A 127 -11.58 -15.70 0.04
CA LYS A 127 -10.68 -16.64 0.73
C LYS A 127 -10.06 -16.07 2.00
N SER A 128 -10.21 -14.78 2.25
CA SER A 128 -9.75 -14.13 3.49
C SER A 128 -10.82 -14.19 4.59
N SER A 129 -10.39 -14.12 5.85
CA SER A 129 -11.22 -14.29 7.06
C SER A 129 -12.35 -13.28 7.20
N HIS A 130 -12.24 -12.10 6.58
CA HIS A 130 -13.21 -11.01 6.72
C HIS A 130 -14.34 -11.03 5.71
N PHE A 131 -14.39 -12.04 4.82
CA PHE A 131 -15.31 -12.05 3.69
C PHE A 131 -16.35 -13.18 3.70
N THR A 132 -17.51 -12.92 3.11
CA THR A 132 -18.52 -13.91 2.74
C THR A 132 -18.78 -13.84 1.24
N GLU A 133 -18.58 -14.95 0.53
CA GLU A 133 -18.87 -15.06 -0.91
C GLU A 133 -20.38 -15.04 -1.15
N LEU A 134 -20.84 -14.20 -2.07
CA LEU A 134 -22.20 -14.25 -2.61
C LEU A 134 -22.20 -15.06 -3.90
N THR A 135 -23.00 -16.12 -3.94
CA THR A 135 -23.26 -16.89 -5.15
C THR A 135 -24.31 -16.17 -6.00
N ARG A 136 -24.04 -16.03 -7.30
CA ARG A 136 -25.04 -15.60 -8.28
C ARG A 136 -26.02 -16.72 -8.60
#